data_AF-A0A8J3P981-F1
#
_entry.id   AF-A0A8J3P981-F1
#
_cell.length_a   1.000
_cell.length_b   1.000
_cell.length_c   1.000
_cell.angle_alpha   90.00
_cell.angle_beta   90.00
_cell.angle_gamma   90.00
#
_symmetry.space_group_name_H-M   'P 1'
#
loop_
_entity.id
_entity.type
_entity.pdbx_description
1 polymer ?
#
loop_
_entity_poly.entity_id
_entity_poly.type
_entity_poly.pdbx_seq_one_letter_code
_entity_poly.pdbx_strand_id
1 'polypeptide(L)'
;MSSFTYVAPFRFGRLTIAMFAVGGLAFVAGLLPGLGEDLTVVLLAGGAALPGTLLALYLPLILGGKPGLRVDADGILFGGRPLIYARTSAFVPWSAISEIYLFRVHQGLFVTTYVGVQGVDGVAPLRPSMPAGVAATIWHVPTEVVLASRPAFGWRLDKAALTAAAGYFAPGVPVVDLTDAAPMQRQLRETPPTFGPPSA
;
A
#
# COMPACT_ATOMS: atom_id res chain seq x y z
N MET A 1 -4.39 31.95 2.05
CA MET A 1 -4.80 30.85 2.96
C MET A 1 -4.26 29.57 2.36
N SER A 2 -3.21 29.00 2.94
CA SER A 2 -2.60 27.76 2.45
C SER A 2 -3.59 26.62 2.69
N SER A 3 -4.07 25.95 1.63
CA SER A 3 -4.97 24.82 1.81
C SER A 3 -4.22 23.71 2.54
N PHE A 4 -4.74 23.25 3.67
CA PHE A 4 -4.14 22.20 4.48
C PHE A 4 -4.36 20.82 3.82
N THR A 5 -4.02 20.68 2.55
CA THR A 5 -4.28 19.46 1.76
C THR A 5 -3.11 18.50 1.92
N TYR A 6 -3.37 17.29 2.42
CA TYR A 6 -2.37 16.25 2.45
C TYR A 6 -2.42 15.44 1.15
N VAL A 7 -1.26 15.34 0.47
CA VAL A 7 -1.11 14.58 -0.77
C VAL A 7 0.08 13.63 -0.65
N ALA A 8 -0.17 12.35 -0.86
CA ALA A 8 0.86 11.33 -1.00
C ALA A 8 1.05 10.99 -2.49
N PRO A 9 2.04 11.57 -3.19
CA PRO A 9 2.27 11.27 -4.60
C PRO A 9 2.92 9.90 -4.80
N PHE A 10 2.78 9.32 -6.00
CA PHE A 10 3.59 8.17 -6.39
C PHE A 10 5.07 8.54 -6.40
N ARG A 11 5.88 7.69 -5.79
CA ARG A 11 7.34 7.83 -5.70
C ARG A 11 7.99 6.46 -5.72
N PHE A 12 9.16 6.37 -6.34
CA PHE A 12 9.97 5.16 -6.26
C PHE A 12 10.42 4.93 -4.81
N GLY A 13 10.01 3.79 -4.26
CA GLY A 13 10.45 3.36 -2.94
C GLY A 13 11.89 2.83 -2.98
N ARG A 14 12.48 2.61 -1.79
CA ARG A 14 13.84 2.03 -1.66
C ARG A 14 13.98 0.70 -2.41
N LEU A 15 12.96 -0.16 -2.34
CA LEU A 15 12.94 -1.43 -3.06
C LEU A 15 13.00 -1.22 -4.57
N THR A 16 12.20 -0.30 -5.11
CA THR A 16 12.20 -0.01 -6.55
C THR A 16 13.54 0.56 -7.00
N ILE A 17 14.14 1.46 -6.21
CA ILE A 17 15.49 1.99 -6.46
C ILE A 17 16.53 0.85 -6.45
N ALA A 18 16.45 -0.06 -5.48
CA ALA A 18 17.34 -1.22 -5.41
C ALA A 18 17.17 -2.15 -6.63
N MET A 19 15.94 -2.40 -7.07
CA MET A 19 15.68 -3.19 -8.29
C MET A 19 16.25 -2.51 -9.54
N PHE A 20 16.14 -1.18 -9.65
CA PHE A 20 16.78 -0.43 -10.73
C PHE A 20 18.31 -0.55 -10.67
N ALA A 21 18.90 -0.45 -9.48
CA ALA A 21 20.34 -0.58 -9.31
C ALA A 21 20.84 -1.99 -9.67
N VAL A 22 20.18 -3.03 -9.18
CA VAL A 22 20.52 -4.43 -9.47
C VAL A 22 20.31 -4.76 -10.95
N GLY A 23 19.19 -4.33 -11.54
CA GLY A 23 18.92 -4.53 -12.98
C GLY A 23 19.94 -3.80 -13.86
N GLY A 24 20.26 -2.55 -13.52
CA GLY A 24 21.29 -1.77 -14.20
C GLY A 24 22.68 -2.41 -14.09
N LEU A 25 23.06 -2.90 -12.90
CA LEU A 25 24.31 -3.61 -12.70
C LEU A 25 24.38 -4.90 -13.52
N ALA A 26 23.30 -5.70 -13.53
CA ALA A 26 23.21 -6.91 -14.33
C ALA A 26 23.33 -6.60 -15.83
N PHE A 27 22.65 -5.55 -16.30
CA PHE A 27 22.75 -5.10 -17.69
C PHE A 27 24.19 -4.70 -18.06
N VAL A 28 24.85 -3.90 -17.22
CA VAL A 28 26.25 -3.50 -17.43
C VAL A 28 27.18 -4.71 -17.40
N ALA A 29 26.97 -5.66 -16.50
CA ALA A 29 27.74 -6.91 -16.43
C ALA A 29 27.59 -7.73 -17.72
N GLY A 30 26.38 -7.79 -18.29
CA GLY A 30 26.13 -8.46 -19.58
C GLY A 30 26.87 -7.82 -20.77
N LEU A 31 27.37 -6.59 -20.64
CA LEU A 31 28.19 -5.96 -21.69
C LEU A 31 29.69 -6.32 -21.58
N LEU A 32 30.10 -7.05 -20.54
CA LEU A 32 31.51 -7.41 -20.34
C LEU A 32 31.95 -8.52 -21.32
N PRO A 33 33.14 -8.39 -21.92
CA PRO A 33 33.68 -9.42 -22.80
C PRO A 33 34.05 -10.69 -22.00
N GLY A 34 33.98 -11.85 -22.66
CA GLY A 34 34.41 -13.14 -22.07
C GLY A 34 33.34 -13.89 -21.28
N LEU A 35 32.09 -13.40 -21.26
CA LEU A 35 30.95 -14.15 -20.74
C LEU A 35 30.40 -15.13 -21.79
N GLY A 36 29.88 -16.27 -21.33
CA GLY A 36 29.16 -17.21 -22.20
C GLY A 36 27.90 -16.57 -22.78
N GLU A 37 27.54 -16.93 -24.01
CA GLU A 37 26.42 -16.34 -24.76
C GLU A 37 25.10 -16.39 -23.98
N ASP A 38 24.78 -17.54 -23.39
CA ASP A 38 23.57 -17.73 -22.58
C ASP A 38 23.51 -16.78 -21.38
N LEU A 39 24.63 -16.61 -20.67
CA LEU A 39 24.71 -15.72 -19.50
C LEU A 39 24.60 -14.25 -19.91
N THR A 40 25.24 -13.87 -21.02
CA THR A 40 25.14 -12.53 -21.60
C THR A 40 23.70 -12.18 -21.93
N VAL A 41 22.97 -13.08 -22.61
CA VAL A 41 21.56 -12.88 -22.96
C VAL A 41 20.71 -12.74 -21.71
N VAL A 42 20.90 -13.61 -20.71
CA VAL A 42 20.16 -13.54 -19.44
C VAL A 42 20.39 -12.23 -18.70
N LEU A 43 21.64 -11.76 -18.62
CA LEU A 43 21.99 -10.52 -17.93
C LEU A 43 21.44 -9.28 -18.64
N LEU A 44 21.52 -9.23 -19.96
CA LEU A 44 20.96 -8.11 -20.74
C LEU A 44 19.44 -8.10 -20.71
N ALA A 45 18.80 -9.25 -21.01
CA ALA A 45 17.35 -9.36 -21.04
C ALA A 45 16.74 -9.17 -19.66
N GLY A 46 17.27 -9.86 -18.63
CA GLY A 46 16.80 -9.74 -17.25
C GLY A 46 17.10 -8.35 -16.66
N GLY A 47 18.29 -7.82 -16.93
CA GLY A 47 18.73 -6.50 -16.47
C GLY A 47 17.92 -5.36 -17.07
N ALA A 48 17.41 -5.50 -18.30
CA ALA A 48 16.55 -4.50 -18.93
C ALA A 48 15.05 -4.71 -18.65
N ALA A 49 14.55 -5.94 -18.73
CA ALA A 49 13.11 -6.22 -18.72
C ALA A 49 12.44 -5.87 -17.39
N LEU A 50 13.05 -6.25 -16.26
CA LEU A 50 12.48 -5.98 -14.94
C LEU A 50 12.40 -4.48 -14.60
N PRO A 51 13.51 -3.71 -14.62
CA PRO A 51 13.44 -2.27 -14.37
C PRO A 51 12.65 -1.53 -15.46
N GLY A 52 12.78 -1.92 -16.72
CA GLY A 52 12.04 -1.33 -17.83
C GLY A 52 10.53 -1.46 -17.66
N THR A 53 10.04 -2.64 -17.23
CA THR A 53 8.61 -2.88 -16.96
C THR A 53 8.10 -2.03 -15.80
N LEU A 54 8.86 -1.94 -14.70
CA LEU A 54 8.49 -1.12 -13.55
C LEU A 54 8.47 0.38 -13.91
N LEU A 55 9.45 0.83 -14.70
CA LEU A 55 9.51 2.21 -15.19
C LEU A 55 8.29 2.51 -16.06
N ALA A 56 8.02 1.68 -17.07
CA ALA A 56 6.88 1.86 -17.97
C ALA A 56 5.54 1.89 -17.21
N LEU A 57 5.43 1.08 -16.14
CA LEU A 57 4.22 1.01 -15.31
C LEU A 57 4.00 2.25 -14.45
N TYR A 58 5.05 2.75 -13.78
CA TYR A 58 4.92 3.80 -12.77
C TYR A 58 5.21 5.21 -13.27
N LEU A 59 6.04 5.36 -14.30
CA LEU A 59 6.45 6.66 -14.81
C LEU A 59 5.26 7.55 -15.24
N PRO A 60 4.21 7.03 -15.94
CA PRO A 60 3.06 7.85 -16.30
C PRO A 60 2.28 8.39 -15.08
N LEU A 61 2.23 7.65 -13.97
CA LEU A 61 1.57 8.11 -12.75
C LEU A 61 2.37 9.22 -12.06
N ILE A 62 3.69 9.06 -12.00
CA ILE A 62 4.62 10.01 -11.39
C ILE A 62 4.60 11.32 -12.18
N LEU A 63 4.75 11.25 -13.50
CA LEU A 63 4.73 12.42 -14.39
C LEU A 63 3.35 13.06 -14.47
N GLY A 64 2.29 12.27 -14.39
CA GLY A 64 0.90 12.75 -14.43
C GLY A 64 0.42 13.41 -13.13
N GLY A 65 1.25 13.47 -12.08
CA GLY A 65 0.90 14.10 -10.81
C GLY A 65 -0.28 13.45 -10.07
N LYS A 66 -0.63 12.21 -10.42
CA LYS A 66 -1.78 11.53 -9.83
C LYS A 66 -1.42 11.11 -8.39
N PRO A 67 -2.26 11.42 -7.39
CA PRO A 67 -1.94 11.07 -6.01
C PRO A 67 -2.22 9.60 -5.73
N GLY A 68 -1.39 8.96 -4.90
CA GLY A 68 -1.70 7.66 -4.30
C GLY A 68 -2.74 7.78 -3.18
N LEU A 69 -2.71 8.90 -2.46
CA LEU A 69 -3.72 9.31 -1.48
C LEU A 69 -3.80 10.83 -1.47
N ARG A 70 -5.01 11.39 -1.44
CA ARG A 70 -5.24 12.82 -1.19
C ARG A 70 -6.31 12.96 -0.12
N VAL A 71 -6.06 13.85 0.82
CA VAL A 71 -6.96 14.19 1.92
C VAL A 71 -7.16 15.70 1.89
N ASP A 72 -8.42 16.10 1.70
CA ASP A 72 -8.83 17.48 1.53
C ASP A 72 -10.12 17.76 2.31
N ALA A 73 -10.71 18.94 2.12
CA ALA A 73 -11.92 19.35 2.81
C ALA A 73 -13.15 18.52 2.44
N ASP A 74 -13.16 17.88 1.26
CA ASP A 74 -14.31 17.12 0.78
C ASP A 74 -14.25 15.68 1.28
N GLY A 75 -13.04 15.11 1.41
CA GLY A 75 -12.86 13.74 1.87
C GLY A 75 -11.48 13.15 1.60
N ILE A 76 -11.47 11.84 1.36
CA ILE A 76 -10.29 11.06 1.04
C ILE A 76 -10.41 10.49 -0.36
N LEU A 77 -9.47 10.84 -1.23
CA LEU A 77 -9.28 10.22 -2.53
C LEU A 77 -8.19 9.15 -2.43
N PHE A 78 -8.57 7.91 -2.67
CA PHE A 78 -7.67 6.78 -2.85
C PHE A 78 -7.25 6.67 -4.31
N GLY A 79 -5.95 6.71 -4.56
CA GLY A 79 -5.37 6.50 -5.87
C GLY A 79 -5.60 5.08 -6.39
N GLY A 80 -5.72 4.95 -7.71
CA GLY A 80 -5.91 3.67 -8.38
C GLY A 80 -4.60 2.95 -8.71
N ARG A 81 -4.73 1.73 -9.23
CA ARG A 81 -3.61 0.93 -9.76
C ARG A 81 -3.11 1.52 -11.08
N PRO A 82 -1.80 1.50 -11.38
CA PRO A 82 -1.24 2.18 -12.55
C PRO A 82 -1.93 1.93 -13.90
N LEU A 83 -2.23 0.67 -14.24
CA LEU A 83 -2.84 0.31 -15.53
C LEU A 83 -4.34 0.63 -15.62
N ILE A 84 -5.02 0.76 -14.49
CA ILE A 84 -6.49 0.88 -14.41
C ILE A 84 -6.89 1.97 -13.40
N TYR A 85 -6.11 3.06 -13.38
CA TYR A 85 -6.18 4.07 -12.32
C TYR A 85 -7.59 4.62 -12.15
N ALA A 86 -8.20 5.10 -13.23
CA ALA A 86 -9.55 5.68 -13.19
C ALA A 86 -10.64 4.68 -12.75
N ARG A 87 -10.45 3.38 -13.00
CA ARG A 87 -11.40 2.33 -12.60
C ARG A 87 -11.24 1.88 -11.15
N THR A 88 -10.09 2.17 -10.54
CA THR A 88 -9.73 1.65 -9.20
C THR A 88 -9.49 2.74 -8.17
N SER A 89 -9.40 4.01 -8.61
CA SER A 89 -9.48 5.16 -7.74
C SER A 89 -10.87 5.27 -7.14
N ALA A 90 -10.94 5.69 -5.89
CA ALA A 90 -12.20 5.87 -5.19
C ALA A 90 -12.13 7.10 -4.31
N PHE A 91 -13.15 7.95 -4.39
CA PHE A 91 -13.33 9.08 -3.50
C PHE A 91 -14.35 8.72 -2.43
N VAL A 92 -14.05 9.05 -1.18
CA VAL A 92 -14.92 8.82 -0.03
C VAL A 92 -15.10 10.15 0.69
N PRO A 93 -16.32 10.71 0.76
CA PRO A 93 -16.56 11.96 1.46
C PRO A 93 -16.45 11.76 2.98
N TRP A 94 -16.09 12.81 3.72
CA TRP A 94 -15.97 12.73 5.18
C TRP A 94 -17.25 12.27 5.88
N SER A 95 -18.42 12.65 5.37
CA SER A 95 -19.72 12.23 5.91
C SER A 95 -19.98 10.73 5.85
N ALA A 96 -19.23 9.99 5.03
CA ALA A 96 -19.34 8.56 4.89
C ALA A 96 -18.31 7.78 5.72
N ILE A 97 -17.45 8.47 6.50
CA ILE A 97 -16.34 7.85 7.24
C ILE A 97 -16.62 7.98 8.73
N SER A 98 -16.58 6.86 9.46
CA SER A 98 -16.53 6.86 10.93
C SER A 98 -15.10 6.86 11.43
N GLU A 99 -14.25 5.99 10.87
CA GLU A 99 -12.88 5.79 11.33
C GLU A 99 -11.92 5.49 10.16
N ILE A 100 -10.65 5.88 10.33
CA ILE A 100 -9.57 5.54 9.40
C ILE A 100 -8.62 4.56 10.07
N TYR A 101 -8.35 3.43 9.43
CA TYR A 101 -7.47 2.39 9.93
C TYR A 101 -6.14 2.36 9.17
N LEU A 102 -5.04 2.37 9.91
CA LEU A 102 -3.69 2.13 9.38
C LEU A 102 -3.17 0.81 9.94
N PHE A 103 -2.77 -0.11 9.07
CA PHE A 103 -2.24 -1.40 9.51
C PHE A 103 -1.17 -1.91 8.55
N ARG A 104 -0.38 -2.91 8.97
CA ARG A 104 0.64 -3.53 8.13
C ARG A 104 0.25 -4.95 7.78
N VAL A 105 0.56 -5.35 6.56
CA VAL A 105 0.40 -6.73 6.10
C VAL A 105 1.78 -7.25 5.68
N HIS A 106 2.15 -8.39 6.26
CA HIS A 106 3.36 -9.12 5.92
C HIS A 106 3.08 -10.14 4.82
N GLN A 107 3.72 -9.96 3.67
CA GLN A 107 3.63 -10.84 2.50
C GLN A 107 5.03 -11.37 2.17
N GLY A 108 5.43 -12.43 2.86
CA GLY A 108 6.79 -12.98 2.76
C GLY A 108 7.83 -11.96 3.22
N LEU A 109 8.73 -11.57 2.32
CA LEU A 109 9.79 -10.59 2.57
C LEU A 109 9.30 -9.13 2.54
N PHE A 110 8.04 -8.89 2.15
CA PHE A 110 7.50 -7.55 1.98
C PHE A 110 6.56 -7.18 3.13
N VAL A 111 6.71 -5.96 3.63
CA VAL A 111 5.80 -5.36 4.60
C VAL A 111 5.17 -4.14 3.97
N THR A 112 3.86 -4.19 3.77
CA THR A 112 3.12 -3.11 3.11
C THR A 112 2.16 -2.49 4.11
N THR A 113 2.16 -1.16 4.19
CA THR A 113 1.17 -0.43 4.99
C THR A 113 -0.12 -0.31 4.17
N TYR A 114 -1.25 -0.56 4.80
CA TYR A 114 -2.58 -0.45 4.23
C TYR A 114 -3.34 0.68 4.93
N VAL A 115 -4.19 1.34 4.16
CA VAL A 115 -5.15 2.33 4.64
C VAL A 115 -6.55 1.78 4.38
N GLY A 116 -7.34 1.64 5.42
CA GLY A 116 -8.75 1.29 5.35
C GLY A 116 -9.61 2.41 5.92
N VAL A 117 -10.87 2.45 5.51
CA VAL A 117 -11.89 3.35 6.09
C VAL A 117 -13.08 2.52 6.50
N GLN A 118 -13.60 2.79 7.69
CA GLN A 118 -14.87 2.28 8.14
C GLN A 118 -15.95 3.33 7.86
N GLY A 119 -17.11 2.88 7.40
CA GLY A 119 -18.23 3.77 7.16
C GLY A 119 -19.07 4.00 8.40
N VAL A 120 -19.86 5.08 8.38
CA VAL A 120 -20.77 5.44 9.49
C VAL A 120 -21.76 4.31 9.81
N ASP A 121 -22.24 3.59 8.80
CA ASP A 121 -23.14 2.44 8.97
C ASP A 121 -22.40 1.14 9.32
N GLY A 122 -21.12 1.22 9.69
CA GLY A 122 -20.24 0.06 9.91
C GLY A 122 -19.80 -0.64 8.62
N VAL A 123 -20.37 -0.29 7.46
CA VAL A 123 -19.98 -0.83 6.15
C VAL A 123 -18.87 0.02 5.54
N ALA A 124 -17.80 -0.61 5.08
CA ALA A 124 -16.72 0.12 4.42
C ALA A 124 -17.21 0.82 3.13
N PRO A 125 -16.99 2.13 2.94
CA PRO A 125 -17.48 2.89 1.79
C PRO A 125 -16.67 2.63 0.51
N LEU A 126 -15.72 1.70 0.56
CA LEU A 126 -14.86 1.33 -0.55
C LEU A 126 -15.22 -0.06 -1.08
N ARG A 127 -15.09 -0.24 -2.40
CA ARG A 127 -15.21 -1.58 -2.99
C ARG A 127 -14.11 -2.51 -2.46
N PRO A 128 -14.44 -3.76 -2.12
CA PRO A 128 -13.45 -4.77 -1.77
C PRO A 128 -12.36 -4.88 -2.84
N SER A 129 -11.11 -4.97 -2.40
CA SER A 129 -9.95 -5.18 -3.27
C SER A 129 -9.03 -6.30 -2.81
N MET A 130 -9.16 -6.73 -1.54
CA MET A 130 -8.38 -7.82 -0.97
C MET A 130 -9.17 -9.15 -1.05
N PRO A 131 -8.53 -10.27 -1.41
CA PRO A 131 -9.16 -11.58 -1.35
C PRO A 131 -9.58 -11.95 0.08
N ALA A 132 -10.77 -12.56 0.24
CA ALA A 132 -11.32 -12.91 1.55
C ALA A 132 -10.40 -13.81 2.39
N GLY A 133 -9.73 -14.78 1.76
CA GLY A 133 -8.78 -15.65 2.45
C GLY A 133 -7.57 -14.90 3.04
N VAL A 134 -7.12 -13.83 2.41
CA VAL A 134 -6.05 -12.97 2.95
C VAL A 134 -6.60 -12.11 4.07
N ALA A 135 -7.80 -11.52 3.88
CA ALA A 135 -8.43 -10.68 4.88
C ALA A 135 -8.68 -11.42 6.21
N ALA A 136 -9.07 -12.70 6.15
CA ALA A 136 -9.27 -13.56 7.31
C ALA A 136 -8.01 -13.73 8.19
N THR A 137 -6.81 -13.48 7.64
CA THR A 137 -5.56 -13.53 8.42
C THR A 137 -5.26 -12.24 9.20
N ILE A 138 -6.05 -11.19 8.99
CA ILE A 138 -5.88 -9.84 9.55
C ILE A 138 -7.04 -9.57 10.53
N TRP A 139 -7.18 -10.43 11.54
CA TRP A 139 -8.32 -10.44 12.46
C TRP A 139 -8.37 -9.26 13.46
N HIS A 140 -7.27 -8.50 13.60
CA HIS A 140 -7.18 -7.36 14.51
C HIS A 140 -7.75 -6.04 13.92
N VAL A 141 -8.19 -6.10 12.66
CA VAL A 141 -8.85 -4.99 11.95
C VAL A 141 -10.23 -5.51 11.54
N PRO A 142 -11.30 -4.70 11.60
CA PRO A 142 -12.62 -5.12 11.12
C PRO A 142 -12.57 -5.66 9.69
N THR A 143 -13.24 -6.79 9.44
CA THR A 143 -13.06 -7.58 8.21
C THR A 143 -13.42 -6.77 6.96
N GLU A 144 -14.49 -5.99 7.03
CA GLU A 144 -14.97 -5.11 5.98
C GLU A 144 -13.95 -4.00 5.65
N VAL A 145 -13.27 -3.46 6.68
CA VAL A 145 -12.20 -2.47 6.51
C VAL A 145 -11.00 -3.11 5.81
N VAL A 146 -10.61 -4.33 6.20
CA VAL A 146 -9.52 -5.07 5.56
C VAL A 146 -9.83 -5.33 4.09
N LEU A 147 -11.02 -5.87 3.79
CA LEU A 147 -11.46 -6.18 2.43
C LEU A 147 -11.43 -4.94 1.54
N ALA A 148 -11.88 -3.81 2.07
CA ALA A 148 -12.02 -2.55 1.37
C ALA A 148 -10.77 -1.65 1.42
N SER A 149 -9.72 -2.05 2.12
CA SER A 149 -8.48 -1.29 2.27
C SER A 149 -7.71 -1.12 0.96
N ARG A 150 -6.75 -0.20 0.95
CA ARG A 150 -5.82 0.05 -0.16
C ARG A 150 -4.38 -0.02 0.33
N PRO A 151 -3.50 -0.75 -0.38
CA PRO A 151 -2.08 -0.76 -0.05
C PRO A 151 -1.44 0.59 -0.40
N ALA A 152 -0.60 1.11 0.48
CA ALA A 152 0.31 2.20 0.18
C ALA A 152 1.48 1.71 -0.68
N PHE A 153 1.16 1.24 -1.90
CA PHE A 153 2.11 0.67 -2.84
C PHE A 153 2.48 1.67 -3.93
N GLY A 154 3.79 1.91 -4.12
CA GLY A 154 4.29 2.91 -5.06
C GLY A 154 4.14 4.36 -4.60
N TRP A 155 3.66 4.60 -3.38
CA TRP A 155 3.61 5.90 -2.71
C TRP A 155 3.87 5.69 -1.22
N ARG A 156 4.20 6.77 -0.50
CA ARG A 156 4.56 6.69 0.92
C ARG A 156 3.51 7.40 1.77
N LEU A 157 2.91 6.64 2.68
CA LEU A 157 2.02 7.20 3.70
C LEU A 157 2.86 7.92 4.76
N ASP A 158 2.51 9.18 5.01
CA ASP A 158 2.97 9.96 6.15
C ASP A 158 1.82 9.99 7.15
N LYS A 159 1.97 9.21 8.21
CA LYS A 159 0.92 9.04 9.22
C LYS A 159 0.64 10.34 9.96
N ALA A 160 1.68 11.10 10.32
CA ALA A 160 1.52 12.33 11.07
C ALA A 160 0.78 13.37 10.22
N ALA A 161 1.12 13.48 8.93
CA ALA A 161 0.42 14.35 8.00
C ALA A 161 -1.04 13.90 7.76
N LEU A 162 -1.29 12.60 7.64
CA LEU A 162 -2.66 12.06 7.53
C LEU A 162 -3.48 12.38 8.79
N THR A 163 -2.95 12.08 9.97
CA THR A 163 -3.63 12.34 11.26
C THR A 163 -3.90 13.83 11.44
N ALA A 164 -2.94 14.70 11.10
CA ALA A 164 -3.15 16.14 11.15
C ALA A 164 -4.24 16.59 10.17
N ALA A 165 -4.24 16.08 8.93
CA ALA A 165 -5.24 16.43 7.93
C ALA A 165 -6.65 15.95 8.32
N ALA A 166 -6.77 14.72 8.82
CA ALA A 166 -8.02 14.19 9.37
C ALA A 166 -8.50 15.05 10.55
N GLY A 167 -7.62 15.38 11.50
CA GLY A 167 -7.96 16.25 12.63
C GLY A 167 -8.39 17.66 12.23
N TYR A 168 -7.87 18.18 11.11
CA TYR A 168 -8.24 19.50 10.60
C TYR A 168 -9.58 19.49 9.85
N PHE A 169 -9.81 18.56 8.93
CA PHE A 169 -11.00 18.55 8.08
C PHE A 169 -12.19 17.79 8.70
N ALA A 170 -11.93 16.76 9.50
CA ALA A 170 -12.93 15.90 10.10
C ALA A 170 -12.51 15.51 11.54
N PRO A 171 -12.52 16.45 12.50
CA PRO A 171 -12.05 16.21 13.87
C PRO A 171 -12.80 15.09 14.62
N GLY A 172 -14.00 14.72 14.15
CA GLY A 172 -14.77 13.59 14.68
C GLY A 172 -14.39 12.22 14.11
N VAL A 173 -13.48 12.14 13.13
CA VAL A 173 -13.05 10.89 12.49
C VAL A 173 -11.67 10.50 13.03
N PRO A 174 -11.58 9.56 13.99
CA PRO A 174 -10.31 9.13 14.53
C PRO A 174 -9.48 8.35 13.51
N VAL A 175 -8.15 8.48 13.64
CA VAL A 175 -7.17 7.64 12.93
C VAL A 175 -6.66 6.57 13.89
N VAL A 176 -7.04 5.33 13.64
CA VAL A 176 -6.63 4.14 14.41
C VAL A 176 -5.35 3.57 13.80
N ASP A 177 -4.21 3.80 14.45
CA ASP A 177 -2.91 3.27 14.02
C ASP A 177 -2.61 1.91 14.67
N LEU A 178 -2.71 0.85 13.87
CA LEU A 178 -2.42 -0.54 14.21
C LEU A 178 -1.17 -1.06 13.50
N THR A 179 -0.36 -0.18 12.90
CA THR A 179 0.85 -0.61 12.19
C THR A 179 1.93 -1.19 13.11
N ASP A 180 1.85 -0.90 14.41
CA ASP A 180 2.69 -1.46 15.46
C ASP A 180 2.04 -2.68 16.15
N ALA A 181 0.84 -3.09 15.72
CA ALA A 181 0.20 -4.35 16.15
C ALA A 181 0.72 -5.58 15.36
N ALA A 182 1.42 -5.36 14.25
CA ALA A 182 2.01 -6.42 13.43
C ALA A 182 3.06 -7.32 14.15
N PRO A 183 3.90 -6.83 15.09
CA PRO A 183 4.72 -7.69 15.96
C PRO A 183 3.89 -8.70 16.76
N MET A 184 2.68 -8.32 17.20
CA MET A 184 1.77 -9.22 17.92
C MET A 184 1.24 -10.34 17.00
N GLN A 185 1.08 -10.08 15.70
CA GLN A 185 0.76 -11.12 14.72
C GLN A 185 1.89 -12.14 14.54
N ARG A 186 3.16 -11.70 14.62
CA ARG A 186 4.30 -12.62 14.57
C ARG A 186 4.35 -13.46 15.86
N GLN A 187 4.16 -12.81 17.02
CA GLN A 187 4.14 -13.47 18.33
C GLN A 187 2.99 -14.49 18.49
N LEU A 188 1.81 -14.21 17.93
CA LEU A 188 0.65 -15.13 17.96
C LEU A 188 0.71 -16.24 16.90
N ARG A 189 1.48 -16.07 15.81
CA ARG A 189 1.82 -17.20 14.91
C ARG A 189 2.81 -18.15 15.56
N GLU A 190 3.76 -17.62 16.32
CA GLU A 190 4.74 -18.40 17.08
C GLU A 190 4.14 -19.02 18.36
N THR A 191 3.11 -18.39 18.92
CA THR A 191 2.36 -18.87 20.09
C THR A 191 0.86 -18.85 19.77
N PRO A 192 0.33 -19.89 19.10
CA PRO A 192 -1.10 -19.99 18.87
C PRO A 192 -1.84 -19.90 20.20
N PRO A 193 -2.95 -19.15 20.31
CA PRO A 193 -3.75 -19.18 21.52
C PRO A 193 -4.17 -20.62 21.79
N THR A 194 -3.73 -21.18 22.92
CA THR A 194 -4.25 -22.43 23.45
C THR A 194 -5.71 -22.20 23.83
N PHE A 195 -6.61 -22.48 22.89
CA PHE A 195 -8.01 -22.64 23.23
C PHE A 195 -8.09 -23.85 24.16
N GLY A 196 -8.38 -23.60 25.43
CA GLY A 196 -8.68 -24.66 26.38
C GLY A 196 -9.81 -25.55 25.82
N PRO A 197 -9.84 -26.84 26.16
CA PRO A 197 -10.88 -27.73 25.68
C PRO A 197 -12.26 -27.14 26.02
N PRO A 198 -13.26 -27.30 25.14
CA PRO A 198 -14.61 -26.85 25.43
C PRO A 198 -15.06 -27.47 26.75
N SER A 199 -15.43 -26.62 27.71
CA SER A 199 -16.06 -27.04 28.95
C SER A 199 -17.34 -27.81 28.60
N ALA A 200 -17.40 -29.06 29.08
CA ALA A 200 -18.48 -30.02 28.86
C ALA A 200 -19.82 -29.56 29.43
#